data_AF-A0A6I3SW66-F1
#
_entry.id   AF-A0A6I3SW66-F1
#
_cell.length_a   1.000
_cell.length_b   1.000
_cell.length_c   1.000
_cell.angle_alpha   90.00
_cell.angle_beta   90.00
_cell.angle_gamma   90.00
#
_symmetry.space_group_name_H-M   'P 1'
#
loop_
_entity.id
_entity.type
_entity.pdbx_description
1 polymer ?
#
loop_
_entity_poly.entity_id
_entity_poly.type
_entity_poly.pdbx_seq_one_letter_code
_entity_poly.pdbx_strand_id
1 'polypeptide(L)'
;MPTDYEIRRHRYHQRQPVQFRSERSRANFRQRRGYQLGRPPVDFRNHTPFPALAFEGIDQFDRAFHVFVLRQTLTWGADGLLVYAEEQEPLCEVDEYFGALNESSVRQESDLCHYKPKCDVIVNAMAHAPAGTSPQRFDVRLVLSRPDTAATLPPRPQGLNQFVEPDTAALVKWQEAVAHAQQHPVQGRRLIDKTLTVTGERELLRTAWPIRVLASVAQACTLGLFKPRVWRLTAPQPFSSVPLRYEYAFGGECRIRHNEPGAKRLHDKERIPVSARAANDAVVAPDPQAPAALEAFESNAVGRGYAAPWFLRAARVERIPAPRIEPAGQPFTAAKFCMMQKTENHGPEAVSAILAGFGVRTKGHPQRRALCGTIDQRFVEGNAWLPEDFDFGVWNAAPPDQQTDFLQGDEYVELTNLCAPGSAGSGSRGGDTVVRLQLPGHSCTLLVRMKNGTMFFHTMKIDTVIIEPDGRKVSVVWRAVLEKTPEIRAVDVNLHKQFEADFTRHLDKELDNMAVEDLLASLTVPLEDHHG
;
A
#
# COMPACT_ATOMS: atom_id res chain seq x y z
N MET A 1 28.09 -25.62 19.96
CA MET A 1 26.72 -25.72 19.42
C MET A 1 26.40 -24.37 18.81
N PRO A 2 26.34 -24.23 17.48
CA PRO A 2 26.06 -22.94 16.88
C PRO A 2 24.60 -22.54 17.17
N THR A 3 24.37 -21.25 17.39
CA THR A 3 23.06 -20.68 17.73
C THR A 3 22.11 -20.72 16.52
N ASP A 4 20.81 -20.69 16.78
CA ASP A 4 19.71 -20.78 15.81
C ASP A 4 19.77 -19.72 14.67
N TYR A 5 20.62 -18.71 14.84
CA TYR A 5 20.95 -17.67 13.86
C TYR A 5 21.85 -18.18 12.71
N GLU A 6 22.82 -19.07 13.00
CA GLU A 6 23.74 -19.60 11.99
C GLU A 6 23.12 -20.73 11.14
N ILE A 7 22.15 -21.46 11.69
CA ILE A 7 21.44 -22.55 10.99
C ILE A 7 20.46 -21.99 9.94
N ARG A 8 19.94 -20.75 10.11
CA ARG A 8 19.09 -20.07 9.12
C ARG A 8 19.89 -19.50 7.94
N ARG A 9 21.13 -19.06 8.16
CA ARG A 9 22.03 -18.60 7.07
C ARG A 9 22.40 -19.72 6.10
N HIS A 10 22.55 -20.97 6.56
CA HIS A 10 22.97 -22.08 5.72
C HIS A 10 21.86 -22.72 4.87
N ARG A 11 20.57 -22.49 5.17
CA ARG A 11 19.47 -23.06 4.37
C ARG A 11 19.04 -22.22 3.16
N TYR A 12 19.56 -20.99 3.02
CA TYR A 12 19.19 -20.08 1.93
C TYR A 12 20.07 -20.15 0.68
N HIS A 13 21.17 -20.92 0.71
CA HIS A 13 21.97 -21.15 -0.49
C HIS A 13 21.33 -22.09 -1.53
N GLN A 14 20.13 -22.63 -1.30
CA GLN A 14 19.61 -23.72 -2.13
C GLN A 14 18.29 -23.50 -2.88
N ARG A 15 17.59 -22.36 -2.81
CA ARG A 15 16.45 -22.13 -3.74
C ARG A 15 16.38 -20.68 -4.21
N GLN A 16 16.95 -20.45 -5.39
CA GLN A 16 16.89 -19.21 -6.17
C GLN A 16 15.50 -19.01 -6.79
N PRO A 17 14.99 -17.77 -6.91
CA PRO A 17 13.98 -17.43 -7.90
C PRO A 17 14.62 -17.28 -9.29
N VAL A 18 13.94 -17.81 -10.31
CA VAL A 18 14.15 -17.68 -11.78
C VAL A 18 15.63 -17.71 -12.25
N GLN A 19 16.05 -18.87 -12.73
CA GLN A 19 17.32 -19.03 -13.45
C GLN A 19 17.32 -18.19 -14.75
N PHE A 20 18.01 -17.05 -14.71
CA PHE A 20 18.58 -16.49 -15.94
C PHE A 20 19.59 -17.50 -16.52
N ARG A 21 19.43 -17.79 -17.82
CA ARG A 21 20.21 -18.78 -18.56
C ARG A 21 21.71 -18.45 -18.54
N SER A 22 22.49 -19.46 -18.16
CA SER A 22 23.95 -19.64 -18.28
C SER A 22 24.86 -18.87 -17.30
N GLU A 23 25.78 -19.62 -16.67
CA GLU A 23 26.85 -19.09 -15.80
C GLU A 23 27.84 -18.17 -16.53
N ARG A 24 27.89 -18.23 -17.87
CA ARG A 24 28.62 -17.27 -18.72
C ARG A 24 28.03 -15.86 -18.65
N SER A 25 26.73 -15.74 -18.40
CA SER A 25 26.05 -14.46 -18.20
C SER A 25 26.45 -13.84 -16.86
N ARG A 26 26.56 -14.63 -15.79
CA ARG A 26 26.97 -14.16 -14.44
C ARG A 26 28.40 -13.63 -14.38
N ALA A 27 29.34 -14.26 -15.08
CA ALA A 27 30.73 -13.81 -15.13
C ALA A 27 30.88 -12.52 -15.95
N ASN A 28 30.19 -12.40 -17.09
CA ASN A 28 30.18 -11.17 -17.88
C ASN A 28 29.41 -10.02 -17.21
N PHE A 29 28.36 -10.32 -16.42
CA PHE A 29 27.58 -9.33 -15.64
C PHE A 29 28.40 -8.72 -14.49
N ARG A 30 29.32 -9.49 -13.89
CA ARG A 30 30.19 -9.01 -12.81
C ARG A 30 31.45 -8.28 -13.28
N GLN A 31 31.87 -8.47 -14.53
CA GLN A 31 33.22 -8.08 -14.97
C GLN A 31 33.24 -6.96 -16.03
N ARG A 32 32.11 -6.63 -16.67
CA ARG A 32 32.09 -5.68 -17.81
C ARG A 32 31.70 -4.23 -17.51
N ARG A 33 31.26 -3.89 -16.30
CA ARG A 33 30.93 -2.49 -15.95
C ARG A 33 31.42 -2.19 -14.55
N GLY A 34 32.31 -1.21 -14.44
CA GLY A 34 32.95 -0.76 -13.21
C GLY A 34 32.01 -0.06 -12.22
N TYR A 35 30.88 -0.69 -11.88
CA TYR A 35 30.27 -0.46 -10.58
C TYR A 35 31.17 -1.14 -9.56
N GLN A 36 32.09 -0.37 -8.97
CA GLN A 36 32.76 -0.79 -7.76
C GLN A 36 31.69 -0.99 -6.68
N LEU A 37 31.30 -2.25 -6.49
CA LEU A 37 30.54 -2.77 -5.35
C LEU A 37 31.36 -2.66 -4.04
N GLY A 38 32.09 -1.55 -3.87
CA GLY A 38 33.21 -1.40 -2.94
C GLY A 38 33.41 0.02 -2.39
N ARG A 39 32.57 1.01 -2.73
CA ARG A 39 32.42 2.16 -1.83
C ARG A 39 31.52 1.69 -0.68
N PRO A 40 31.93 1.86 0.59
CA PRO A 40 31.00 1.61 1.68
C PRO A 40 29.76 2.48 1.46
N PRO A 41 28.56 1.98 1.78
CA PRO A 41 27.38 2.83 1.83
C PRO A 41 27.70 4.08 2.65
N VAL A 42 27.03 5.20 2.32
CA VAL A 42 27.13 6.45 3.08
C VAL A 42 27.22 6.15 4.58
N ASP A 43 28.11 6.83 5.30
CA ASP A 43 28.26 6.66 6.75
C ASP A 43 26.96 7.07 7.44
N PHE A 44 26.08 6.09 7.65
CA PHE A 44 24.74 6.26 8.17
C PHE A 44 24.69 5.95 9.66
N ARG A 45 24.32 6.96 10.44
CA ARG A 45 24.32 6.92 11.89
C ARG A 45 22.90 7.08 12.40
N ASN A 46 22.42 6.06 13.10
CA ASN A 46 21.08 6.07 13.68
C ASN A 46 21.14 6.56 15.13
N HIS A 47 20.69 7.79 15.38
CA HIS A 47 20.55 8.35 16.73
C HIS A 47 19.14 8.18 17.31
N THR A 48 18.30 7.42 16.62
CA THR A 48 16.95 7.09 17.10
C THR A 48 16.94 5.69 17.74
N PRO A 49 15.97 5.37 18.61
CA PRO A 49 15.79 4.02 19.13
C PRO A 49 15.11 3.07 18.12
N PHE A 50 14.87 3.51 16.88
CA PHE A 50 14.05 2.79 15.91
C PHE A 50 14.90 2.08 14.86
N PRO A 51 14.50 0.89 14.36
CA PRO A 51 15.19 0.24 13.25
C PRO A 51 15.25 1.14 12.02
N ALA A 52 16.45 1.36 11.51
CA ALA A 52 16.70 2.17 10.34
C ALA A 52 17.83 1.60 9.49
N LEU A 53 17.75 1.82 8.17
CA LEU A 53 18.70 1.33 7.19
C LEU A 53 18.91 2.36 6.08
N ALA A 54 20.13 2.42 5.56
CA ALA A 54 20.46 3.12 4.33
C ALA A 54 20.83 2.10 3.23
N PHE A 55 20.28 2.27 2.04
CA PHE A 55 20.63 1.48 0.86
C PHE A 55 20.62 2.36 -0.39
N GLU A 56 20.91 1.78 -1.55
CA GLU A 56 21.06 2.50 -2.80
C GLU A 56 20.01 2.05 -3.81
N GLY A 57 19.55 2.99 -4.62
CA GLY A 57 18.67 2.74 -5.74
C GLY A 57 19.22 3.34 -7.04
N ILE A 58 18.60 2.94 -8.15
CA ILE A 58 18.83 3.50 -9.48
C ILE A 58 17.48 3.74 -10.14
N ASP A 59 17.35 4.86 -10.84
CA ASP A 59 16.14 5.20 -11.59
C ASP A 59 16.21 4.71 -13.06
N GLN A 60 15.14 4.96 -13.81
CA GLN A 60 15.05 4.62 -15.23
C GLN A 60 15.98 5.43 -16.14
N PHE A 61 16.67 6.42 -15.60
CA PHE A 61 17.64 7.27 -16.29
C PHE A 61 19.07 7.00 -15.81
N ASP A 62 19.30 5.84 -15.19
CA ASP A 62 20.58 5.41 -14.62
C ASP A 62 21.15 6.36 -13.54
N ARG A 63 20.31 7.20 -12.93
CA ARG A 63 20.71 8.06 -11.80
C ARG A 63 20.63 7.27 -10.50
N ALA A 64 21.78 7.16 -9.85
CA ALA A 64 21.89 6.49 -8.57
C ALA A 64 21.60 7.46 -7.40
N PHE A 65 20.88 6.96 -6.40
CA PHE A 65 20.47 7.72 -5.22
C PHE A 65 20.58 6.88 -3.95
N HIS A 66 20.62 7.55 -2.80
CA HIS A 66 20.54 6.95 -1.48
C HIS A 66 19.09 6.92 -0.99
N VAL A 67 18.70 5.81 -0.36
CA VAL A 67 17.42 5.64 0.30
C VAL A 67 17.67 5.42 1.77
N PHE A 68 17.01 6.20 2.61
CA PHE A 68 17.03 6.06 4.06
C PHE A 68 15.63 5.68 4.51
N VAL A 69 15.53 4.58 5.25
CA VAL A 69 14.26 4.06 5.78
C VAL A 69 14.36 3.89 7.28
N LEU A 70 13.29 4.25 7.99
CA LEU A 70 13.13 4.07 9.43
C LEU A 70 11.71 3.57 9.72
N ARG A 71 11.59 2.57 10.60
CA ARG A 71 10.30 1.99 10.98
C ARG A 71 10.03 2.22 12.47
N GLN A 72 8.84 2.72 12.76
CA GLN A 72 8.33 2.89 14.12
C GLN A 72 7.18 1.91 14.36
N THR A 73 7.16 1.29 15.53
CA THR A 73 6.03 0.52 16.05
C THR A 73 5.38 1.30 17.19
N LEU A 74 4.10 1.60 17.02
CA LEU A 74 3.24 2.29 17.97
C LEU A 74 2.17 1.34 18.52
N THR A 75 1.73 1.59 19.75
CA THR A 75 0.61 0.91 20.41
C THR A 75 -0.27 1.93 21.14
N TRP A 76 -1.40 1.52 21.71
CA TRP A 76 -2.28 2.41 22.48
C TRP A 76 -2.93 1.72 23.67
N GLY A 77 -3.28 2.56 24.66
CA GLY A 77 -4.00 2.19 25.87
C GLY A 77 -5.50 2.49 25.78
N ALA A 78 -6.13 2.65 26.95
CA ALA A 78 -7.55 2.95 27.05
C ALA A 78 -7.91 4.39 26.63
N ASP A 79 -6.94 5.29 26.57
CA ASP A 79 -7.08 6.70 26.18
C ASP A 79 -7.09 6.94 24.66
N GLY A 80 -6.72 5.92 23.86
CA GLY A 80 -6.66 6.03 22.40
C GLY A 80 -5.46 6.82 21.86
N LEU A 81 -4.51 7.21 22.72
CA LEU A 81 -3.29 7.90 22.28
C LEU A 81 -2.25 6.88 21.80
N LEU A 82 -1.66 7.13 20.62
CA LEU A 82 -0.56 6.29 20.15
C LEU A 82 0.73 6.66 20.87
N VAL A 83 1.37 5.65 21.42
CA VAL A 83 2.68 5.72 22.07
C VAL A 83 3.62 4.74 21.42
N TYR A 84 4.93 4.96 21.50
CA TYR A 84 5.91 3.99 21.03
C TYR A 84 5.79 2.68 21.81
N ALA A 85 5.74 1.57 21.09
CA ALA A 85 5.78 0.25 21.70
C ALA A 85 7.13 0.01 22.39
N GLU A 86 7.12 -0.73 23.50
CA GLU A 86 8.33 -1.10 24.23
C GLU A 86 9.30 -1.91 23.34
N GLU A 87 8.75 -2.81 22.53
CA GLU A 87 9.49 -3.57 21.52
C GLU A 87 9.19 -3.02 20.12
N GLN A 88 10.25 -2.66 19.40
CA GLN A 88 10.17 -2.18 18.01
C GLN A 88 10.32 -3.35 17.04
N GLU A 89 9.46 -3.40 16.01
CA GLU A 89 9.60 -4.41 14.97
C GLU A 89 10.74 -4.03 14.02
N PRO A 90 11.55 -5.00 13.58
CA PRO A 90 12.56 -4.74 12.56
C PRO A 90 11.92 -4.27 11.25
N LEU A 91 12.73 -3.70 10.36
CA LEU A 91 12.32 -3.44 8.99
C LEU A 91 11.82 -4.74 8.34
N CYS A 92 10.72 -4.64 7.60
CA CYS A 92 10.20 -5.74 6.81
C CYS A 92 11.10 -5.89 5.56
N GLU A 93 12.02 -6.85 5.56
CA GLU A 93 12.96 -7.00 4.44
C GLU A 93 12.34 -7.76 3.26
N VAL A 94 11.32 -8.58 3.50
CA VAL A 94 10.64 -9.42 2.50
C VAL A 94 9.14 -9.33 2.66
N ASP A 95 8.39 -9.46 1.56
CA ASP A 95 6.93 -9.44 1.60
C ASP A 95 6.39 -10.55 2.52
N GLU A 96 5.42 -10.19 3.37
CA GLU A 96 4.77 -11.10 4.30
C GLU A 96 3.32 -11.37 3.86
N TYR A 97 2.85 -12.59 4.14
CA TYR A 97 1.54 -13.09 3.74
C TYR A 97 0.78 -13.56 4.99
N PHE A 98 -0.55 -13.51 4.95
CA PHE A 98 -1.36 -14.07 6.04
C PHE A 98 -1.30 -15.60 6.13
N GLY A 99 -0.92 -16.25 5.02
CA GLY A 99 -0.72 -17.69 4.91
C GLY A 99 0.38 -18.00 3.88
N ALA A 100 0.14 -18.94 2.97
CA ALA A 100 1.11 -19.28 1.93
C ALA A 100 1.18 -18.23 0.81
N LEU A 101 2.39 -18.02 0.29
CA LEU A 101 2.66 -17.23 -0.92
C LEU A 101 1.79 -17.73 -2.08
N ASN A 102 1.18 -16.81 -2.83
CA ASN A 102 0.26 -17.08 -3.96
C ASN A 102 -1.05 -17.79 -3.62
N GLU A 103 -1.31 -18.09 -2.34
CA GLU A 103 -2.57 -18.73 -1.89
C GLU A 103 -3.31 -17.89 -0.83
N SER A 104 -2.69 -16.81 -0.35
CA SER A 104 -3.25 -15.91 0.66
C SER A 104 -2.94 -14.44 0.34
N SER A 105 -3.69 -13.54 0.99
CA SER A 105 -3.46 -12.10 0.89
C SER A 105 -2.07 -11.71 1.40
N VAL A 106 -1.47 -10.73 0.74
CA VAL A 106 -0.28 -10.02 1.24
C VAL A 106 -0.67 -9.24 2.50
N ARG A 107 0.08 -9.43 3.58
CA ARG A 107 -0.10 -8.73 4.85
C ARG A 107 0.61 -7.37 4.83
N GLN A 108 1.87 -7.36 4.38
CA GLN A 108 2.68 -6.17 4.16
C GLN A 108 3.76 -6.47 3.11
N GLU A 109 4.21 -5.45 2.39
CA GLU A 109 5.36 -5.57 1.48
C GLU A 109 6.64 -5.12 2.16
N SER A 110 7.78 -5.47 1.56
CA SER A 110 9.10 -5.03 2.03
C SER A 110 9.19 -3.49 2.15
N ASP A 111 9.80 -3.04 3.26
CA ASP A 111 10.18 -1.65 3.52
C ASP A 111 11.35 -1.20 2.62
N LEU A 112 12.01 -2.13 1.93
CA LEU A 112 13.17 -1.89 1.06
C LEU A 112 12.78 -1.53 -0.39
N CYS A 113 11.70 -0.76 -0.55
CA CYS A 113 11.37 -0.14 -1.83
C CYS A 113 12.07 1.22 -1.97
N HIS A 114 12.44 1.57 -3.20
CA HIS A 114 13.27 2.74 -3.47
C HIS A 114 12.58 4.07 -3.17
N TYR A 115 11.33 4.21 -3.64
CA TYR A 115 10.58 5.45 -3.55
C TYR A 115 9.08 5.16 -3.71
N LYS A 116 8.24 5.86 -2.93
CA LYS A 116 6.78 5.87 -3.10
C LYS A 116 6.32 7.32 -3.33
N PRO A 117 5.63 7.63 -4.44
CA PRO A 117 5.12 8.99 -4.68
C PRO A 117 3.95 9.39 -3.76
N LYS A 118 3.29 8.43 -3.08
CA LYS A 118 2.18 8.66 -2.15
C LYS A 118 2.37 7.88 -0.85
N CYS A 119 1.62 8.25 0.19
CA CYS A 119 1.53 7.47 1.42
C CYS A 119 0.46 6.37 1.29
N ASP A 120 0.83 5.13 1.57
CA ASP A 120 -0.08 3.99 1.67
C ASP A 120 -0.66 3.90 3.08
N VAL A 121 -1.99 3.77 3.21
CA VAL A 121 -2.65 3.49 4.49
C VAL A 121 -3.34 2.13 4.42
N ILE A 122 -2.73 1.15 5.08
CA ILE A 122 -3.13 -0.26 5.05
C ILE A 122 -3.79 -0.61 6.39
N VAL A 123 -4.94 -1.30 6.34
CA VAL A 123 -5.61 -1.80 7.55
C VAL A 123 -5.76 -3.31 7.48
N ASN A 124 -5.12 -4.00 8.43
CA ASN A 124 -5.20 -5.44 8.62
C ASN A 124 -6.04 -5.72 9.87
N ALA A 125 -7.35 -5.88 9.68
CA ALA A 125 -8.30 -5.97 10.78
C ALA A 125 -9.30 -7.11 10.62
N MET A 126 -9.95 -7.47 11.73
CA MET A 126 -11.24 -8.12 11.71
C MET A 126 -12.37 -7.08 11.72
N ALA A 127 -13.39 -7.30 10.89
CA ALA A 127 -14.65 -6.59 11.03
C ALA A 127 -15.45 -7.21 12.17
N HIS A 128 -16.01 -6.39 13.06
CA HIS A 128 -16.81 -6.81 14.20
C HIS A 128 -18.21 -6.22 14.11
N ALA A 129 -19.22 -7.06 14.33
CA ALA A 129 -20.60 -6.61 14.38
C ALA A 129 -20.80 -5.57 15.50
N PRO A 130 -21.75 -4.64 15.33
CA PRO A 130 -22.15 -3.71 16.38
C PRO A 130 -22.50 -4.44 17.68
N ALA A 131 -22.22 -3.80 18.81
CA ALA A 131 -22.28 -4.43 20.12
C ALA A 131 -23.64 -5.09 20.41
N GLY A 132 -23.62 -6.37 20.82
CA GLY A 132 -24.83 -7.13 21.16
C GLY A 132 -25.67 -7.58 19.97
N THR A 133 -25.16 -7.46 18.74
CA THR A 133 -25.89 -7.86 17.52
C THR A 133 -25.23 -9.03 16.79
N SER A 134 -25.99 -9.67 15.89
CA SER A 134 -25.47 -10.65 14.91
C SER A 134 -26.14 -10.42 13.57
N PRO A 135 -25.84 -9.29 12.91
CA PRO A 135 -26.49 -8.90 11.69
C PRO A 135 -26.05 -9.81 10.53
N GLN A 136 -26.83 -9.80 9.45
CA GLN A 136 -26.44 -10.44 8.19
C GLN A 136 -25.45 -9.60 7.38
N ARG A 137 -25.41 -8.28 7.66
CA ARG A 137 -24.60 -7.28 7.00
C ARG A 137 -24.41 -6.06 7.90
N PHE A 138 -23.23 -5.45 7.86
CA PHE A 138 -22.95 -4.15 8.48
C PHE A 138 -21.77 -3.48 7.77
N ASP A 139 -21.53 -2.21 8.09
CA ASP A 139 -20.44 -1.43 7.51
C ASP A 139 -19.25 -1.31 8.47
N VAL A 140 -18.07 -1.25 7.87
CA VAL A 140 -16.81 -0.91 8.53
C VAL A 140 -16.19 0.29 7.83
N ARG A 141 -15.48 1.14 8.58
CA ARG A 141 -15.00 2.41 8.05
C ARG A 141 -13.62 2.79 8.57
N LEU A 142 -12.81 3.32 7.67
CA LEU A 142 -11.54 4.01 7.94
C LEU A 142 -11.71 5.49 7.58
N VAL A 143 -11.42 6.37 8.53
CA VAL A 143 -11.26 7.80 8.27
C VAL A 143 -9.86 8.22 8.70
N LEU A 144 -9.15 8.91 7.82
CA LEU A 144 -7.91 9.60 8.13
C LEU A 144 -8.12 11.10 7.94
N SER A 145 -7.69 11.91 8.89
CA SER A 145 -7.81 13.37 8.81
C SER A 145 -6.64 14.08 9.46
N ARG A 146 -6.28 15.24 8.91
CA ARG A 146 -5.37 16.16 9.60
C ARG A 146 -6.07 16.81 10.78
N PRO A 147 -5.35 17.08 11.88
CA PRO A 147 -5.87 17.91 12.97
C PRO A 147 -6.09 19.34 12.49
N ASP A 148 -6.92 20.08 13.23
CA ASP A 148 -6.96 21.54 13.10
C ASP A 148 -5.58 22.10 13.48
N THR A 149 -5.06 23.01 12.67
CA THR A 149 -3.76 23.64 12.92
C THR A 149 -3.98 25.07 13.37
N ALA A 150 -3.17 25.56 14.32
CA ALA A 150 -3.17 26.97 14.67
C ALA A 150 -2.94 27.82 13.40
N ALA A 151 -3.70 28.90 13.23
CA ALA A 151 -3.46 29.81 12.12
C ALA A 151 -2.08 30.47 12.27
N THR A 152 -1.41 30.71 11.14
CA THR A 152 -0.13 31.40 11.12
C THR A 152 -0.31 32.78 11.73
N LEU A 153 0.45 33.07 12.80
CA LEU A 153 0.40 34.36 13.45
C LEU A 153 1.12 35.39 12.58
N PRO A 154 0.55 36.60 12.41
CA PRO A 154 1.26 37.66 11.71
C PRO A 154 2.56 38.02 12.46
N PRO A 155 3.65 38.34 11.73
CA PRO A 155 4.89 38.74 12.37
C PRO A 155 4.65 40.00 13.21
N ARG A 156 5.24 40.03 14.42
CA ARG A 156 5.16 41.21 15.27
C ARG A 156 5.80 42.39 14.53
N PRO A 157 5.14 43.56 14.45
CA PRO A 157 5.76 44.77 13.93
C PRO A 157 7.09 45.01 14.64
N GLN A 158 8.12 45.37 13.89
CA GLN A 158 9.41 45.75 14.45
C GLN A 158 9.50 47.27 14.48
N GLY A 159 10.13 47.81 15.52
CA GLY A 159 10.48 49.23 15.52
C GLY A 159 11.68 49.48 14.61
N LEU A 160 12.05 50.75 14.46
CA LEU A 160 13.12 51.16 13.54
C LEU A 160 14.46 50.46 13.83
N ASN A 161 14.67 50.05 15.08
CA ASN A 161 15.76 49.20 15.53
C ASN A 161 15.36 48.50 16.85
N GLN A 162 16.23 47.64 17.36
CA GLN A 162 16.02 46.85 18.59
C GLN A 162 15.79 47.66 19.88
N PHE A 163 16.04 48.97 19.89
CA PHE A 163 15.88 49.86 21.04
C PHE A 163 14.66 50.77 20.94
N VAL A 164 13.98 50.78 19.78
CA VAL A 164 12.79 51.60 19.54
C VAL A 164 11.60 50.65 19.43
N GLU A 165 10.60 50.83 20.28
CA GLU A 165 9.37 50.04 20.19
C GLU A 165 8.63 50.34 18.87
N PRO A 166 7.90 49.37 18.31
CA PRO A 166 7.05 49.60 17.15
C PRO A 166 5.93 50.59 17.48
N ASP A 167 5.41 51.24 16.44
CA ASP A 167 4.27 52.13 16.57
C ASP A 167 3.10 51.46 17.31
N THR A 168 2.47 52.19 18.24
CA THR A 168 1.42 51.65 19.12
C THR A 168 0.18 51.24 18.31
N ALA A 169 -0.18 51.96 17.25
CA ALA A 169 -1.31 51.59 16.42
C ALA A 169 -1.02 50.30 15.62
N ALA A 170 0.21 50.13 15.14
CA ALA A 170 0.65 48.89 14.52
C ALA A 170 0.62 47.70 15.50
N LEU A 171 1.03 47.90 16.76
CA LEU A 171 0.95 46.88 17.80
C LEU A 171 -0.50 46.47 18.13
N VAL A 172 -1.42 47.42 18.24
CA VAL A 172 -2.85 47.13 18.47
C VAL A 172 -3.42 46.32 17.32
N LYS A 173 -3.18 46.73 16.07
CA LYS A 173 -3.62 45.98 14.88
C LYS A 173 -3.03 44.57 14.82
N TRP A 174 -1.77 44.42 15.21
CA TRP A 174 -1.13 43.12 15.32
C TRP A 174 -1.77 42.25 16.40
N GLN A 175 -2.06 42.79 17.58
CA GLN A 175 -2.76 42.07 18.66
C GLN A 175 -4.15 41.61 18.23
N GLU A 176 -4.92 42.45 17.54
CA GLU A 176 -6.22 42.08 16.97
C GLU A 176 -6.09 40.96 15.94
N ALA A 177 -5.10 41.05 15.05
CA ALA A 177 -4.84 40.02 14.04
C ALA A 177 -4.38 38.69 14.67
N VAL A 178 -3.57 38.73 15.73
CA VAL A 178 -3.18 37.55 16.52
C VAL A 178 -4.39 36.94 17.22
N ALA A 179 -5.21 37.75 17.90
CA ALA A 179 -6.41 37.26 18.57
C ALA A 179 -7.40 36.63 17.58
N HIS A 180 -7.58 37.26 16.42
CA HIS A 180 -8.38 36.71 15.33
C HIS A 180 -7.80 35.37 14.84
N ALA A 181 -6.50 35.30 14.57
CA ALA A 181 -5.85 34.05 14.13
C ALA A 181 -5.98 32.92 15.17
N GLN A 182 -5.86 33.23 16.46
CA GLN A 182 -6.03 32.25 17.54
C GLN A 182 -7.46 31.73 17.66
N GLN A 183 -8.47 32.56 17.34
CA GLN A 183 -9.89 32.16 17.35
C GLN A 183 -10.33 31.42 16.09
N HIS A 184 -9.57 31.52 15.00
CA HIS A 184 -9.89 30.93 13.70
C HIS A 184 -8.78 29.96 13.24
N PRO A 185 -8.66 28.78 13.89
CA PRO A 185 -7.68 27.78 13.46
C PRO A 185 -7.98 27.33 12.03
N VAL A 186 -6.93 26.93 11.32
CA VAL A 186 -7.06 26.31 10.00
C VAL A 186 -7.65 24.93 10.21
N GLN A 187 -8.89 24.74 9.74
CA GLN A 187 -9.57 23.45 9.86
C GLN A 187 -8.77 22.34 9.19
N GLY A 188 -8.67 21.22 9.90
CA GLY A 188 -8.12 19.99 9.39
C GLY A 188 -8.91 19.49 8.18
N ARG A 189 -8.24 18.70 7.35
CA ARG A 189 -8.82 18.12 6.14
C ARG A 189 -8.97 16.61 6.30
N ARG A 190 -10.11 16.07 5.84
CA ARG A 190 -10.27 14.62 5.67
C ARG A 190 -9.44 14.14 4.47
N LEU A 191 -8.52 13.22 4.72
CA LEU A 191 -7.59 12.65 3.75
C LEU A 191 -8.14 11.35 3.15
N ILE A 192 -8.66 10.45 3.99
CA ILE A 192 -9.31 9.19 3.59
C ILE A 192 -10.68 9.10 4.25
N ASP A 193 -11.66 8.62 3.50
CA ASP A 193 -12.97 8.22 3.99
C ASP A 193 -13.45 7.00 3.22
N LYS A 194 -13.17 5.82 3.75
CA LYS A 194 -13.46 4.57 3.08
C LYS A 194 -14.33 3.68 3.92
N THR A 195 -15.47 3.32 3.34
CA THR A 195 -16.44 2.39 3.93
C THR A 195 -16.51 1.13 3.09
N LEU A 196 -16.46 -0.02 3.76
CA LEU A 196 -16.75 -1.33 3.16
C LEU A 196 -17.98 -1.91 3.81
N THR A 197 -18.78 -2.63 3.04
CA THR A 197 -19.89 -3.42 3.56
C THR A 197 -19.44 -4.86 3.70
N VAL A 198 -19.59 -5.42 4.90
CA VAL A 198 -19.31 -6.83 5.18
C VAL A 198 -20.58 -7.64 5.32
N THR A 199 -20.57 -8.88 4.85
CA THR A 199 -21.71 -9.79 4.95
C THR A 199 -21.35 -11.14 5.53
N GLY A 200 -22.35 -11.85 6.03
CA GLY A 200 -22.20 -13.25 6.39
C GLY A 200 -22.02 -14.14 5.17
N GLU A 201 -21.84 -15.42 5.42
CA GLU A 201 -21.63 -16.40 4.36
C GLU A 201 -22.83 -16.49 3.42
N ARG A 202 -22.52 -16.57 2.13
CA ARG A 202 -23.47 -16.66 1.02
C ARG A 202 -22.89 -17.49 -0.10
N GLU A 203 -23.77 -18.07 -0.89
CA GLU A 203 -23.40 -18.84 -2.06
C GLU A 203 -24.25 -18.48 -3.27
N LEU A 204 -23.63 -18.57 -4.44
CA LEU A 204 -24.32 -18.65 -5.71
C LEU A 204 -24.70 -20.11 -5.97
N LEU A 205 -26.00 -20.35 -6.09
CA LEU A 205 -26.56 -21.65 -6.41
C LEU A 205 -27.00 -21.67 -7.86
N ARG A 206 -26.58 -22.70 -8.59
CA ARG A 206 -27.01 -22.95 -9.95
C ARG A 206 -28.44 -23.48 -9.94
N THR A 207 -29.30 -22.91 -10.78
CA THR A 207 -30.68 -23.35 -10.91
C THR A 207 -30.75 -24.81 -11.38
N ALA A 208 -31.60 -25.61 -10.72
CA ALA A 208 -31.76 -27.03 -11.00
C ALA A 208 -32.11 -27.28 -12.48
N TRP A 209 -31.63 -28.40 -13.02
CA TRP A 209 -31.78 -28.71 -14.45
C TRP A 209 -33.24 -28.74 -14.95
N PRO A 210 -34.25 -29.26 -14.21
CA PRO A 210 -35.61 -29.31 -14.73
C PRO A 210 -36.21 -27.91 -14.89
N ILE A 211 -35.89 -27.02 -13.94
CA ILE A 211 -36.31 -25.61 -13.96
C ILE A 211 -35.66 -24.90 -15.15
N ARG A 212 -34.39 -25.19 -15.46
CA ARG A 212 -33.71 -24.59 -16.61
C ARG A 212 -34.33 -25.01 -17.94
N VAL A 213 -34.77 -26.26 -18.09
CA VAL A 213 -35.46 -26.73 -19.32
C VAL A 213 -36.76 -25.97 -19.51
N LEU A 214 -37.60 -25.88 -18.48
CA LEU A 214 -38.85 -25.11 -18.52
C LEU A 214 -38.59 -23.63 -18.85
N ALA A 215 -37.55 -23.06 -18.25
CA ALA A 215 -37.18 -21.67 -18.44
C ALA A 215 -36.66 -21.40 -19.87
N SER A 216 -35.96 -22.35 -20.50
CA SER A 216 -35.55 -22.28 -21.91
C SER A 216 -36.74 -22.34 -22.87
N VAL A 217 -37.76 -23.16 -22.56
CA VAL A 217 -39.00 -23.20 -23.34
C VAL A 217 -39.72 -21.85 -23.26
N ALA A 218 -39.86 -21.29 -22.05
CA ALA A 218 -40.45 -19.97 -21.85
C ALA A 218 -39.66 -18.86 -22.58
N GLN A 219 -38.33 -18.93 -22.61
CA GLN A 219 -37.49 -18.01 -23.38
C GLN A 219 -37.79 -18.09 -24.89
N ALA A 220 -37.92 -19.30 -25.43
CA ALA A 220 -38.27 -19.50 -26.84
C ALA A 220 -39.68 -18.98 -27.16
N CYS A 221 -40.68 -19.28 -26.32
CA CYS A 221 -42.07 -18.81 -26.49
C CYS A 221 -42.22 -17.29 -26.39
N THR A 222 -41.27 -16.60 -25.73
CA THR A 222 -41.27 -15.13 -25.59
C THR A 222 -40.33 -14.44 -26.56
N LEU A 223 -39.84 -15.12 -27.60
CA LEU A 223 -38.87 -14.59 -28.58
C LEU A 223 -37.64 -13.95 -27.90
N GLY A 224 -37.20 -14.51 -26.76
CA GLY A 224 -36.05 -14.03 -26.01
C GLY A 224 -36.30 -12.89 -25.01
N LEU A 225 -37.54 -12.43 -24.84
CA LEU A 225 -37.88 -11.41 -23.83
C LEU A 225 -37.71 -11.93 -22.39
N PHE A 226 -37.95 -13.23 -22.15
CA PHE A 226 -37.67 -13.86 -20.87
C PHE A 226 -36.22 -14.37 -20.80
N LYS A 227 -35.44 -13.87 -19.84
CA LYS A 227 -34.06 -14.33 -19.59
C LYS A 227 -34.02 -15.19 -18.32
N PRO A 228 -33.78 -16.51 -18.43
CA PRO A 228 -33.80 -17.39 -17.26
C PRO A 228 -32.65 -17.05 -16.29
N ARG A 229 -32.98 -16.94 -15.00
CA ARG A 229 -31.96 -16.78 -13.96
C ARG A 229 -31.26 -18.13 -13.72
N VAL A 230 -30.07 -18.26 -14.29
CA VAL A 230 -29.23 -19.47 -14.15
C VAL A 230 -28.61 -19.58 -12.76
N TRP A 231 -28.39 -18.44 -12.09
CA TRP A 231 -27.77 -18.36 -10.78
C TRP A 231 -28.65 -17.57 -9.81
N ARG A 232 -28.71 -18.03 -8.56
CA ARG A 232 -29.38 -17.36 -7.45
C ARG A 232 -28.40 -17.20 -6.29
N LEU A 233 -28.33 -16.01 -5.72
CA LEU A 233 -27.55 -15.73 -4.51
C LEU A 233 -28.40 -16.03 -3.27
N THR A 234 -27.85 -16.73 -2.28
CA THR A 234 -28.52 -16.96 -0.99
C THR A 234 -28.56 -15.69 -0.13
N ALA A 235 -29.48 -15.64 0.83
CA ALA A 235 -29.44 -14.62 1.87
C ALA A 235 -28.17 -14.80 2.73
N PRO A 236 -27.56 -13.70 3.25
CA PRO A 236 -26.42 -13.81 4.14
C PRO A 236 -26.80 -14.41 5.48
N GLN A 237 -25.95 -15.30 5.98
CA GLN A 237 -26.10 -15.83 7.33
C GLN A 237 -25.76 -14.75 8.38
N PRO A 238 -26.37 -14.77 9.57
CA PRO A 238 -25.91 -13.97 10.70
C PRO A 238 -24.43 -14.25 11.04
N PHE A 239 -23.67 -13.22 11.39
CA PHE A 239 -22.27 -13.37 11.79
C PHE A 239 -21.86 -12.25 12.77
N SER A 240 -20.82 -12.52 13.56
CA SER A 240 -20.27 -11.57 14.53
C SER A 240 -18.94 -10.97 14.08
N SER A 241 -18.13 -11.69 13.29
CA SER A 241 -16.89 -11.15 12.75
C SER A 241 -16.44 -11.80 11.43
N VAL A 242 -15.59 -11.08 10.69
CA VAL A 242 -14.94 -11.59 9.46
C VAL A 242 -13.58 -10.93 9.26
N PRO A 243 -12.52 -11.66 8.86
CA PRO A 243 -11.25 -11.03 8.49
C PRO A 243 -11.40 -10.16 7.24
N LEU A 244 -10.88 -8.93 7.27
CA LEU A 244 -10.90 -8.02 6.11
C LEU A 244 -9.74 -8.30 5.17
N ARG A 245 -9.77 -9.48 4.53
CA ARG A 245 -8.74 -9.95 3.60
C ARG A 245 -9.31 -10.22 2.21
N TYR A 246 -8.47 -10.13 1.18
CA TYR A 246 -8.91 -10.26 -0.22
C TYR A 246 -9.46 -11.64 -0.57
N GLU A 247 -9.16 -12.69 0.22
CA GLU A 247 -9.78 -14.02 0.11
C GLU A 247 -11.30 -13.97 0.29
N TYR A 248 -11.81 -12.95 0.99
CA TYR A 248 -13.24 -12.73 1.22
C TYR A 248 -13.83 -11.66 0.29
N ALA A 249 -13.02 -11.01 -0.54
CA ALA A 249 -13.48 -10.06 -1.55
C ALA A 249 -13.73 -10.74 -2.90
N PHE A 250 -14.32 -10.03 -3.86
CA PHE A 250 -14.59 -10.57 -5.18
C PHE A 250 -13.30 -10.94 -5.91
N GLY A 251 -13.26 -12.11 -6.52
CA GLY A 251 -12.12 -12.60 -7.29
C GLY A 251 -12.05 -14.11 -7.28
N GLY A 252 -10.85 -14.65 -7.43
CA GLY A 252 -10.58 -16.07 -7.38
C GLY A 252 -9.95 -16.60 -8.65
N GLU A 253 -9.59 -17.88 -8.57
CA GLU A 253 -8.90 -18.61 -9.63
C GLU A 253 -9.69 -19.84 -10.05
N CYS A 254 -9.82 -20.02 -11.36
CA CYS A 254 -10.37 -21.21 -12.00
C CYS A 254 -9.23 -22.10 -12.46
N ARG A 255 -9.04 -23.24 -11.78
CA ARG A 255 -7.98 -24.20 -12.09
C ARG A 255 -8.56 -25.60 -12.26
N ILE A 256 -8.17 -26.27 -13.35
CA ILE A 256 -8.41 -27.71 -13.52
C ILE A 256 -7.07 -28.38 -13.81
N ARG A 257 -6.68 -29.35 -12.99
CA ARG A 257 -5.43 -30.12 -13.16
C ARG A 257 -5.59 -31.25 -14.17
N HIS A 258 -4.49 -31.75 -14.73
CA HIS A 258 -4.52 -32.82 -15.73
C HIS A 258 -5.15 -34.13 -15.23
N ASN A 259 -4.98 -34.44 -13.94
CA ASN A 259 -5.51 -35.63 -13.29
C ASN A 259 -7.00 -35.51 -12.89
N GLU A 260 -7.61 -34.33 -12.98
CA GLU A 260 -8.98 -34.11 -12.55
C GLU A 260 -10.00 -34.54 -13.63
N PRO A 261 -11.19 -35.05 -13.23
CA PRO A 261 -12.24 -35.43 -14.18
C PRO A 261 -12.69 -34.30 -15.11
N GLY A 262 -12.53 -33.04 -14.67
CA GLY A 262 -12.81 -31.84 -15.47
C GLY A 262 -11.94 -31.71 -16.71
N ALA A 263 -10.71 -32.24 -16.68
CA ALA A 263 -9.75 -32.11 -17.76
C ALA A 263 -10.24 -32.76 -19.07
N LYS A 264 -11.07 -33.81 -18.99
CA LYS A 264 -11.68 -34.47 -20.17
C LYS A 264 -12.74 -33.62 -20.86
N ARG A 265 -13.22 -32.56 -20.21
CA ARG A 265 -14.29 -31.67 -20.71
C ARG A 265 -13.78 -30.32 -21.21
N LEU A 266 -12.46 -30.08 -21.11
CA LEU A 266 -11.81 -28.90 -21.65
C LEU A 266 -11.73 -28.97 -23.18
N HIS A 267 -12.07 -27.87 -23.84
CA HIS A 267 -11.78 -27.67 -25.25
C HIS A 267 -10.31 -27.30 -25.44
N ASP A 268 -9.76 -27.51 -26.64
CA ASP A 268 -8.33 -27.27 -26.89
C ASP A 268 -7.90 -25.82 -26.63
N LYS A 269 -8.75 -24.84 -26.98
CA LYS A 269 -8.50 -23.41 -26.70
C LYS A 269 -8.47 -23.04 -25.21
N GLU A 270 -9.03 -23.88 -24.35
CA GLU A 270 -9.09 -23.66 -22.89
C GLU A 270 -7.88 -24.29 -22.20
N ARG A 271 -7.11 -25.13 -22.90
CA ARG A 271 -5.94 -25.80 -22.35
C ARG A 271 -4.73 -24.88 -22.42
N ILE A 272 -3.91 -24.92 -21.37
CA ILE A 272 -2.60 -24.25 -21.38
C ILE A 272 -1.74 -24.93 -22.46
N PRO A 273 -1.25 -24.19 -23.48
CA PRO A 273 -0.44 -24.74 -24.56
C PRO A 273 0.82 -25.42 -24.04
N VAL A 274 1.27 -26.50 -24.68
CA VAL A 274 2.50 -27.20 -24.28
C VAL A 274 3.74 -26.28 -24.38
N SER A 275 3.76 -25.35 -25.34
CA SER A 275 4.81 -24.33 -25.47
C SER A 275 4.86 -23.35 -24.29
N ALA A 276 3.71 -22.98 -23.74
CA ALA A 276 3.63 -22.14 -22.54
C ALA A 276 4.06 -22.88 -21.26
N ARG A 277 4.01 -24.22 -21.26
CA ARG A 277 4.55 -25.06 -20.16
C ARG A 277 6.08 -25.09 -20.14
N ALA A 278 6.72 -25.00 -21.32
CA ALA A 278 8.16 -25.03 -21.47
C ALA A 278 8.86 -23.69 -21.14
N ALA A 279 8.11 -22.59 -21.04
CA ALA A 279 8.67 -21.27 -20.71
C ALA A 279 9.06 -21.13 -19.23
N ASN A 280 8.51 -21.96 -18.33
CA ASN A 280 8.85 -21.97 -16.91
C ASN A 280 9.70 -23.17 -16.48
N ASP A 281 9.72 -24.26 -17.24
CA ASP A 281 10.43 -25.49 -16.86
C ASP A 281 11.36 -25.96 -17.99
N ALA A 282 12.60 -25.46 -17.98
CA ALA A 282 13.69 -26.26 -18.50
C ALA A 282 13.97 -27.38 -17.47
N VAL A 283 13.58 -28.61 -17.82
CA VAL A 283 13.95 -29.88 -17.14
C VAL A 283 13.03 -30.33 -16.00
N VAL A 284 11.77 -30.71 -16.26
CA VAL A 284 11.08 -31.77 -15.48
C VAL A 284 10.07 -32.50 -16.38
N ALA A 285 9.91 -33.81 -16.21
CA ALA A 285 8.81 -34.60 -16.78
C ALA A 285 7.44 -33.95 -16.47
N PRO A 286 6.38 -34.18 -17.28
CA PRO A 286 5.09 -33.54 -17.07
C PRO A 286 4.54 -33.86 -15.68
N ASP A 287 4.49 -32.86 -14.80
CA ASP A 287 3.91 -32.96 -13.46
C ASP A 287 2.40 -33.24 -13.60
N PRO A 288 1.88 -34.39 -13.14
CA PRO A 288 0.45 -34.69 -13.19
C PRO A 288 -0.39 -33.73 -12.32
N GLN A 289 0.24 -32.99 -11.39
CA GLN A 289 -0.38 -31.90 -10.66
C GLN A 289 -0.40 -30.58 -11.45
N ALA A 290 0.29 -30.47 -12.59
CA ALA A 290 0.27 -29.23 -13.37
C ALA A 290 -1.17 -28.89 -13.84
N PRO A 291 -1.52 -27.59 -13.88
CA PRO A 291 -2.82 -27.15 -14.38
C PRO A 291 -2.97 -27.48 -15.87
N ALA A 292 -4.08 -28.11 -16.24
CA ALA A 292 -4.47 -28.30 -17.63
C ALA A 292 -5.13 -27.04 -18.21
N ALA A 293 -5.85 -26.30 -17.38
CA ALA A 293 -6.45 -25.00 -17.67
C ALA A 293 -6.37 -24.13 -16.40
N LEU A 294 -6.09 -22.84 -16.59
CA LEU A 294 -5.93 -21.86 -15.53
C LEU A 294 -6.41 -20.49 -16.01
N GLU A 295 -7.27 -19.86 -15.22
CA GLU A 295 -7.67 -18.47 -15.42
C GLU A 295 -7.94 -17.83 -14.06
N ALA A 296 -7.36 -16.67 -13.78
CA ALA A 296 -7.55 -15.95 -12.54
C ALA A 296 -8.20 -14.61 -12.78
N PHE A 297 -9.04 -14.16 -11.85
CA PHE A 297 -9.44 -12.76 -11.83
C PHE A 297 -8.22 -11.91 -11.45
N GLU A 298 -7.60 -11.26 -12.43
CA GLU A 298 -6.25 -10.71 -12.29
C GLU A 298 -6.10 -9.69 -11.15
N SER A 299 -7.15 -8.91 -10.87
CA SER A 299 -7.14 -7.94 -9.77
C SER A 299 -7.18 -8.58 -8.39
N ASN A 300 -7.63 -9.84 -8.27
CA ASN A 300 -7.67 -10.57 -7.00
C ASN A 300 -7.76 -12.09 -7.23
N ALA A 301 -6.63 -12.75 -7.48
CA ALA A 301 -6.58 -14.18 -7.75
C ALA A 301 -6.93 -15.06 -6.53
N VAL A 302 -6.70 -14.58 -5.30
CA VAL A 302 -6.99 -15.34 -4.06
C VAL A 302 -8.43 -15.18 -3.57
N GLY A 303 -9.22 -14.31 -4.22
CA GLY A 303 -10.58 -13.98 -3.83
C GLY A 303 -11.60 -15.09 -4.06
N ARG A 304 -12.89 -14.72 -3.98
CA ARG A 304 -14.00 -15.64 -4.23
C ARG A 304 -15.12 -14.99 -5.04
N GLY A 305 -15.96 -15.83 -5.65
CA GLY A 305 -17.12 -15.40 -6.43
C GLY A 305 -16.85 -15.17 -7.92
N TYR A 306 -15.60 -15.23 -8.39
CA TYR A 306 -15.27 -15.34 -9.81
C TYR A 306 -15.37 -16.80 -10.28
N ALA A 307 -15.95 -17.01 -11.46
CA ALA A 307 -15.89 -18.31 -12.13
C ALA A 307 -16.05 -18.15 -13.63
N ALA A 308 -15.04 -18.55 -14.40
CA ALA A 308 -15.05 -18.47 -15.86
C ALA A 308 -16.09 -19.45 -16.47
N PRO A 309 -16.73 -19.11 -17.61
CA PRO A 309 -17.73 -19.98 -18.22
C PRO A 309 -17.23 -21.39 -18.56
N TRP A 310 -15.98 -21.53 -19.02
CA TRP A 310 -15.39 -22.83 -19.30
C TRP A 310 -15.25 -23.66 -18.03
N PHE A 311 -14.87 -23.05 -16.91
CA PHE A 311 -14.68 -23.71 -15.63
C PHE A 311 -16.01 -24.22 -15.08
N LEU A 312 -17.05 -23.38 -15.11
CA LEU A 312 -18.42 -23.76 -14.71
C LEU A 312 -18.93 -25.00 -15.46
N ARG A 313 -18.59 -25.12 -16.75
CA ARG A 313 -18.95 -26.25 -17.61
C ARG A 313 -18.08 -27.48 -17.34
N ALA A 314 -16.76 -27.31 -17.36
CA ALA A 314 -15.79 -28.40 -17.24
C ALA A 314 -15.75 -28.99 -15.82
N ALA A 315 -15.81 -28.18 -14.77
CA ALA A 315 -15.87 -28.66 -13.39
C ALA A 315 -17.30 -29.02 -12.93
N ARG A 316 -18.33 -28.74 -13.74
CA ARG A 316 -19.75 -28.94 -13.38
C ARG A 316 -20.12 -28.24 -12.06
N VAL A 317 -19.68 -27.00 -11.91
CA VAL A 317 -19.90 -26.23 -10.69
C VAL A 317 -21.39 -25.93 -10.51
N GLU A 318 -21.90 -26.23 -9.33
CA GLU A 318 -23.29 -25.96 -8.92
C GLU A 318 -23.39 -24.93 -7.78
N ARG A 319 -22.31 -24.76 -7.02
CA ARG A 319 -22.24 -23.88 -5.85
C ARG A 319 -20.93 -23.10 -5.87
N ILE A 320 -20.99 -21.80 -5.64
CA ILE A 320 -19.80 -20.93 -5.55
C ILE A 320 -19.94 -20.04 -4.31
N PRO A 321 -18.93 -20.02 -3.42
CA PRO A 321 -18.89 -19.06 -2.33
C PRO A 321 -18.90 -17.62 -2.87
N ALA A 322 -19.83 -16.80 -2.36
CA ALA A 322 -19.90 -15.39 -2.72
C ALA A 322 -18.95 -14.55 -1.86
N PRO A 323 -18.50 -13.38 -2.36
CA PRO A 323 -17.71 -12.45 -1.56
C PRO A 323 -18.49 -11.98 -0.33
N ARG A 324 -17.74 -11.76 0.75
CA ARG A 324 -18.22 -11.22 2.02
C ARG A 324 -17.80 -9.76 2.23
N ILE A 325 -16.83 -9.27 1.45
CA ILE A 325 -16.39 -7.86 1.46
C ILE A 325 -16.85 -7.22 0.15
N GLU A 326 -17.60 -6.15 0.26
CA GLU A 326 -18.21 -5.43 -0.87
C GLU A 326 -17.91 -3.93 -0.75
N PRO A 327 -17.78 -3.20 -1.87
CA PRO A 327 -17.79 -1.74 -1.83
C PRO A 327 -19.13 -1.25 -1.26
N ALA A 328 -19.09 -0.24 -0.39
CA ALA A 328 -20.29 0.31 0.23
C ALA A 328 -21.28 0.81 -0.83
N GLY A 329 -22.57 0.51 -0.62
CA GLY A 329 -23.65 0.86 -1.55
C GLY A 329 -23.67 0.06 -2.87
N GLN A 330 -22.72 -0.86 -3.09
CA GLN A 330 -22.60 -1.61 -4.34
C GLN A 330 -22.61 -3.14 -4.11
N PRO A 331 -23.71 -3.71 -3.60
CA PRO A 331 -23.75 -5.11 -3.19
C PRO A 331 -23.45 -6.08 -4.35
N PHE A 332 -22.86 -7.22 -4.01
CA PHE A 332 -22.69 -8.32 -4.95
C PHE A 332 -24.05 -8.96 -5.25
N THR A 333 -24.29 -9.27 -6.53
CA THR A 333 -25.54 -9.88 -6.99
C THR A 333 -25.25 -10.97 -8.02
N ALA A 334 -26.19 -11.89 -8.20
CA ALA A 334 -26.10 -12.88 -9.27
C ALA A 334 -26.05 -12.23 -10.67
N ALA A 335 -26.61 -11.03 -10.83
CA ALA A 335 -26.51 -10.25 -12.07
C ALA A 335 -25.07 -9.75 -12.31
N LYS A 336 -24.42 -9.17 -11.28
CA LYS A 336 -22.99 -8.81 -11.34
C LYS A 336 -22.13 -10.04 -11.66
N PHE A 337 -22.36 -11.17 -11.00
CA PHE A 337 -21.67 -12.43 -11.31
C PHE A 337 -21.80 -12.85 -12.78
N CYS A 338 -23.01 -12.80 -13.35
CA CYS A 338 -23.23 -13.15 -14.76
C CYS A 338 -22.67 -12.11 -15.72
N MET A 339 -22.58 -10.84 -15.33
CA MET A 339 -21.95 -9.78 -16.11
C MET A 339 -20.44 -10.00 -16.17
N MET A 340 -19.81 -10.29 -15.04
CA MET A 340 -18.37 -10.53 -14.96
C MET A 340 -17.92 -11.75 -15.79
N GLN A 341 -18.80 -12.71 -16.08
CA GLN A 341 -18.50 -13.85 -16.96
C GLN A 341 -18.44 -13.52 -18.46
N LYS A 342 -19.02 -12.38 -18.87
CA LYS A 342 -19.19 -12.05 -20.31
C LYS A 342 -18.11 -11.12 -20.84
N THR A 343 -17.40 -10.45 -19.96
CA THR A 343 -16.42 -9.44 -20.31
C THR A 343 -15.05 -10.05 -20.13
N GLU A 344 -14.28 -10.21 -21.20
CA GLU A 344 -12.92 -10.77 -21.13
C GLU A 344 -11.97 -9.80 -20.39
N ASN A 345 -12.14 -8.48 -20.58
CA ASN A 345 -11.34 -7.45 -19.92
C ASN A 345 -12.23 -6.48 -19.14
N HIS A 346 -12.11 -6.48 -17.82
CA HIS A 346 -12.84 -5.55 -16.96
C HIS A 346 -12.10 -4.23 -16.83
N GLY A 347 -12.75 -3.14 -17.25
CA GLY A 347 -12.24 -1.78 -17.00
C GLY A 347 -12.15 -1.46 -15.50
N PRO A 348 -11.36 -0.44 -15.12
CA PRO A 348 -11.12 -0.08 -13.72
C PRO A 348 -12.41 0.17 -12.93
N GLU A 349 -13.39 0.85 -13.55
CA GLU A 349 -14.67 1.16 -12.93
C GLU A 349 -15.48 -0.10 -12.58
N ALA A 350 -15.51 -1.09 -13.48
CA ALA A 350 -16.20 -2.35 -13.26
C ALA A 350 -15.54 -3.15 -12.12
N VAL A 351 -14.22 -3.09 -12.01
CA VAL A 351 -13.46 -3.72 -10.92
C VAL A 351 -13.74 -3.00 -9.60
N SER A 352 -13.65 -1.67 -9.54
CA SER A 352 -13.95 -0.89 -8.32
C SER A 352 -15.40 -1.04 -7.86
N ALA A 353 -16.33 -1.34 -8.76
CA ALA A 353 -17.73 -1.59 -8.45
C ALA A 353 -18.01 -2.95 -7.79
N ILE A 354 -17.01 -3.84 -7.70
CA ILE A 354 -17.20 -5.21 -7.19
C ILE A 354 -16.09 -5.67 -6.24
N LEU A 355 -14.87 -5.15 -6.38
CA LEU A 355 -13.70 -5.46 -5.56
C LEU A 355 -13.33 -4.25 -4.71
N ALA A 356 -13.35 -4.42 -3.40
CA ALA A 356 -12.80 -3.48 -2.44
C ALA A 356 -12.20 -4.23 -1.24
N GLY A 357 -11.27 -3.59 -0.55
CA GLY A 357 -10.58 -4.09 0.63
C GLY A 357 -9.75 -2.97 1.24
N PHE A 358 -9.22 -3.19 2.45
CA PHE A 358 -8.29 -2.25 3.10
C PHE A 358 -6.81 -2.65 3.00
N GLY A 359 -6.53 -3.90 2.62
CA GLY A 359 -5.19 -4.47 2.60
C GLY A 359 -4.39 -4.16 1.33
N VAL A 360 -3.19 -4.72 1.26
CA VAL A 360 -2.27 -4.62 0.12
C VAL A 360 -2.82 -5.23 -1.17
N ARG A 361 -2.80 -4.47 -2.27
CA ARG A 361 -2.95 -5.02 -3.63
C ARG A 361 -1.64 -5.68 -4.02
N THR A 362 -1.67 -6.92 -4.50
CA THR A 362 -0.44 -7.65 -4.87
C THR A 362 0.35 -6.94 -5.98
N LYS A 363 1.66 -7.17 -6.07
CA LYS A 363 2.51 -6.66 -7.18
C LYS A 363 2.00 -7.09 -8.56
N GLY A 364 1.34 -8.24 -8.63
CA GLY A 364 0.67 -8.74 -9.82
C GLY A 364 -0.64 -8.04 -10.18
N HIS A 365 -1.13 -7.09 -9.39
CA HIS A 365 -2.37 -6.37 -9.68
C HIS A 365 -2.25 -5.59 -11.01
N PRO A 366 -3.23 -5.65 -11.93
CA PRO A 366 -3.12 -5.04 -13.28
C PRO A 366 -2.72 -3.57 -13.27
N GLN A 367 -3.30 -2.76 -12.37
CA GLN A 367 -2.95 -1.34 -12.23
C GLN A 367 -1.50 -1.10 -11.77
N ARG A 368 -0.88 -2.04 -11.03
CA ARG A 368 0.52 -1.94 -10.62
C ARG A 368 1.44 -2.47 -11.71
N ARG A 369 1.08 -3.60 -12.34
CA ARG A 369 1.84 -4.16 -13.48
C ARG A 369 1.98 -3.18 -14.64
N ALA A 370 0.96 -2.34 -14.88
CA ALA A 370 1.00 -1.28 -15.89
C ALA A 370 2.08 -0.21 -15.63
N LEU A 371 2.59 -0.11 -14.40
CA LEU A 371 3.62 0.86 -13.98
C LEU A 371 5.05 0.30 -14.07
N CYS A 372 5.21 -1.00 -14.34
CA CYS A 372 6.54 -1.62 -14.51
C CYS A 372 7.28 -1.17 -15.78
N GLY A 373 6.62 -0.39 -16.65
CA GLY A 373 7.13 0.02 -17.94
C GLY A 373 7.09 -1.06 -19.02
N THR A 374 7.54 -0.69 -20.21
CA THR A 374 7.51 -1.51 -21.43
C THR A 374 8.70 -2.46 -21.46
N ILE A 375 8.44 -3.77 -21.36
CA ILE A 375 9.45 -4.82 -21.44
C ILE A 375 9.41 -5.43 -22.86
N ASP A 376 10.00 -4.73 -23.82
CA ASP A 376 10.13 -5.18 -25.21
C ASP A 376 11.51 -5.81 -25.50
N GLN A 377 11.72 -6.29 -26.73
CA GLN A 377 12.99 -6.89 -27.13
C GLN A 377 14.15 -5.90 -27.01
N ARG A 378 13.91 -4.60 -27.24
CA ARG A 378 14.92 -3.55 -27.09
C ARG A 378 15.38 -3.42 -25.64
N PHE A 379 14.46 -3.44 -24.68
CA PHE A 379 14.82 -3.44 -23.26
C PHE A 379 15.58 -4.72 -22.88
N VAL A 380 15.10 -5.89 -23.30
CA VAL A 380 15.72 -7.20 -23.00
C VAL A 380 17.14 -7.34 -23.56
N GLU A 381 17.39 -6.82 -24.76
CA GLU A 381 18.73 -6.79 -25.38
C GLU A 381 19.59 -5.62 -24.93
N GLY A 382 18.98 -4.63 -24.28
CA GLY A 382 19.61 -3.43 -23.78
C GLY A 382 20.43 -3.65 -22.52
N ASN A 383 20.88 -2.54 -21.93
CA ASN A 383 21.63 -2.56 -20.67
C ASN A 383 21.06 -1.61 -19.61
N ALA A 384 19.85 -1.09 -19.83
CA ALA A 384 19.16 -0.25 -18.86
C ALA A 384 18.73 -1.11 -17.65
N TRP A 385 18.77 -0.55 -16.45
CA TRP A 385 18.31 -1.25 -15.24
C TRP A 385 16.79 -1.35 -15.15
N LEU A 386 16.09 -0.33 -15.64
CA LEU A 386 14.63 -0.22 -15.66
C LEU A 386 14.17 0.30 -17.03
N PRO A 387 12.95 -0.03 -17.48
CA PRO A 387 12.37 0.57 -18.68
C PRO A 387 12.27 2.10 -18.57
N GLU A 388 12.41 2.81 -19.69
CA GLU A 388 12.37 4.29 -19.75
C GLU A 388 11.05 4.87 -19.21
N ASP A 389 9.96 4.12 -19.31
CA ASP A 389 8.60 4.45 -18.85
C ASP A 389 8.25 3.79 -17.50
N PHE A 390 9.23 3.31 -16.73
CA PHE A 390 9.02 2.79 -15.38
C PHE A 390 8.51 3.88 -14.44
N ASP A 391 7.43 3.59 -13.70
CA ASP A 391 6.82 4.50 -12.73
C ASP A 391 6.94 3.93 -11.31
N PHE A 392 7.59 4.68 -10.43
CA PHE A 392 7.77 4.33 -9.01
C PHE A 392 6.46 4.19 -8.24
N GLY A 393 5.33 4.68 -8.76
CA GLY A 393 3.99 4.39 -8.25
C GLY A 393 3.68 2.90 -8.16
N VAL A 394 4.43 2.03 -8.85
CA VAL A 394 4.36 0.57 -8.67
C VAL A 394 4.57 0.15 -7.20
N TRP A 395 5.31 0.92 -6.41
CA TRP A 395 5.59 0.64 -5.00
C TRP A 395 4.45 1.05 -4.05
N ASN A 396 3.47 1.83 -4.52
CA ASN A 396 2.25 2.12 -3.74
C ASN A 396 1.30 0.92 -3.76
N ALA A 397 1.23 0.23 -2.62
CA ALA A 397 0.58 -1.05 -2.47
C ALA A 397 -0.89 -0.92 -2.02
N ALA A 398 -1.25 0.18 -1.34
CA ALA A 398 -2.63 0.42 -0.93
C ALA A 398 -3.54 0.62 -2.16
N PRO A 399 -4.85 0.35 -2.06
CA PRO A 399 -5.84 0.80 -3.04
C PRO A 399 -5.77 2.33 -3.26
N PRO A 400 -6.03 2.86 -4.47
CA PRO A 400 -5.89 4.30 -4.74
C PRO A 400 -6.73 5.21 -3.84
N ASP A 401 -7.88 4.74 -3.37
CA ASP A 401 -8.77 5.45 -2.42
C ASP A 401 -8.28 5.38 -0.96
N GLN A 402 -7.12 4.75 -0.72
CA GLN A 402 -6.40 4.69 0.56
C GLN A 402 -4.96 5.19 0.43
N GLN A 403 -4.66 5.93 -0.64
CA GLN A 403 -3.39 6.63 -0.83
C GLN A 403 -3.59 8.12 -0.59
N THR A 404 -2.64 8.75 0.08
CA THR A 404 -2.67 10.18 0.36
C THR A 404 -1.36 10.85 -0.01
N ASP A 405 -1.32 12.17 0.05
CA ASP A 405 -0.03 12.86 0.20
C ASP A 405 0.66 12.40 1.50
N PHE A 406 1.97 12.63 1.60
CA PHE A 406 2.73 12.24 2.77
C PHE A 406 2.14 12.80 4.07
N LEU A 407 2.13 11.95 5.09
CA LEU A 407 1.62 12.31 6.41
C LEU A 407 2.67 13.12 7.18
N GLN A 408 2.20 14.00 8.06
CA GLN A 408 3.03 14.84 8.91
C GLN A 408 3.36 14.15 10.24
N GLY A 409 2.60 13.13 10.62
CA GLY A 409 2.80 12.38 11.84
C GLY A 409 1.92 12.85 12.99
N ASP A 410 0.94 13.72 12.75
CA ASP A 410 -0.03 14.24 13.73
C ASP A 410 -1.49 13.89 13.37
N GLU A 411 -1.71 13.13 12.30
CA GLU A 411 -3.03 12.78 11.78
C GLU A 411 -3.87 11.93 12.76
N TYR A 412 -5.18 12.12 12.68
CA TYR A 412 -6.17 11.30 13.34
C TYR A 412 -6.62 10.14 12.45
N VAL A 413 -6.68 8.94 13.03
CA VAL A 413 -7.29 7.75 12.45
C VAL A 413 -8.55 7.41 13.24
N GLU A 414 -9.72 7.37 12.58
CA GLU A 414 -10.95 6.83 13.13
C GLU A 414 -11.27 5.49 12.46
N LEU A 415 -11.47 4.46 13.27
CA LEU A 415 -11.82 3.10 12.88
C LEU A 415 -13.21 2.77 13.40
N THR A 416 -14.15 2.42 12.53
CA THR A 416 -15.51 1.99 12.90
C THR A 416 -15.71 0.52 12.60
N ASN A 417 -16.11 -0.26 13.61
CA ASN A 417 -16.37 -1.71 13.55
C ASN A 417 -15.15 -2.55 13.12
N LEU A 418 -13.94 -2.01 13.34
CA LEU A 418 -12.65 -2.67 13.04
C LEU A 418 -11.91 -3.13 14.30
N CYS A 419 -12.52 -2.94 15.46
CA CYS A 419 -12.07 -3.45 16.76
C CYS A 419 -13.24 -4.17 17.42
N ALA A 420 -12.94 -5.17 18.25
CA ALA A 420 -13.97 -5.83 19.03
C ALA A 420 -14.67 -4.84 19.99
N PRO A 421 -15.99 -4.98 20.23
CA PRO A 421 -16.67 -4.19 21.25
C PRO A 421 -15.97 -4.30 22.62
N GLY A 422 -15.69 -3.15 23.25
CA GLY A 422 -14.99 -3.08 24.53
C GLY A 422 -13.46 -3.16 24.45
N SER A 423 -12.87 -3.14 23.25
CA SER A 423 -11.42 -2.96 23.08
C SER A 423 -10.92 -1.66 23.72
N ALA A 424 -9.65 -1.64 24.13
CA ALA A 424 -9.01 -0.44 24.69
C ALA A 424 -9.07 0.75 23.71
N GLY A 425 -9.46 1.92 24.22
CA GLY A 425 -9.63 3.14 23.42
C GLY A 425 -10.90 3.14 22.56
N SER A 426 -11.76 2.13 22.67
CA SER A 426 -13.03 2.09 21.93
C SER A 426 -14.17 2.75 22.70
N GLY A 427 -14.95 3.54 21.96
CA GLY A 427 -16.26 4.03 22.37
C GLY A 427 -17.37 3.35 21.56
N SER A 428 -18.62 3.64 21.93
CA SER A 428 -19.80 3.21 21.16
C SER A 428 -20.49 4.41 20.53
N ARG A 429 -20.80 4.34 19.24
CA ARG A 429 -21.58 5.35 18.52
C ARG A 429 -22.74 4.67 17.78
N GLY A 430 -23.94 4.75 18.34
CA GLY A 430 -25.12 4.11 17.75
C GLY A 430 -25.04 2.57 17.71
N GLY A 431 -24.30 1.95 18.64
CA GLY A 431 -24.03 0.52 18.67
C GLY A 431 -22.74 0.10 17.96
N ASP A 432 -22.22 0.92 17.05
CA ASP A 432 -20.94 0.69 16.38
C ASP A 432 -19.77 0.91 17.35
N THR A 433 -18.74 0.08 17.24
CA THR A 433 -17.48 0.25 17.98
C THR A 433 -16.60 1.24 17.23
N VAL A 434 -16.21 2.33 17.88
CA VAL A 434 -15.36 3.37 17.27
C VAL A 434 -14.09 3.55 18.07
N VAL A 435 -12.93 3.46 17.41
CA VAL A 435 -11.62 3.80 17.98
C VAL A 435 -11.08 5.02 17.26
N ARG A 436 -10.60 6.00 18.02
CA ARG A 436 -9.89 7.18 17.49
C ARG A 436 -8.47 7.15 18.00
N LEU A 437 -7.53 7.24 17.07
CA LEU A 437 -6.10 7.25 17.33
C LEU A 437 -5.51 8.55 16.79
N GLN A 438 -4.49 9.08 17.45
CA GLN A 438 -3.73 10.22 16.97
C GLN A 438 -2.25 9.84 16.88
N LEU A 439 -1.61 10.14 15.77
CA LEU A 439 -0.16 9.96 15.63
C LEU A 439 0.60 10.93 16.57
N PRO A 440 1.83 10.60 17.03
CA PRO A 440 2.51 11.33 18.11
C PRO A 440 2.94 12.79 17.82
N GLY A 441 2.79 13.27 16.59
CA GLY A 441 3.24 14.60 16.14
C GLY A 441 4.75 14.75 15.98
N HIS A 442 5.51 13.66 16.13
CA HIS A 442 6.97 13.67 16.00
C HIS A 442 7.41 13.65 14.53
N SER A 443 8.61 14.17 14.26
CA SER A 443 9.20 14.18 12.91
C SER A 443 10.58 13.53 12.91
N CYS A 444 10.90 12.79 11.84
CA CYS A 444 12.24 12.26 11.61
C CYS A 444 12.97 13.11 10.57
N THR A 445 14.19 13.51 10.88
CA THR A 445 15.04 14.31 9.97
C THR A 445 16.39 13.64 9.78
N LEU A 446 17.01 13.93 8.64
CA LEU A 446 18.39 13.58 8.33
C LEU A 446 19.25 14.83 8.47
N LEU A 447 20.31 14.76 9.27
CA LEU A 447 21.42 15.71 9.15
C LEU A 447 22.37 15.20 8.09
N VAL A 448 22.35 15.82 6.92
CA VAL A 448 23.17 15.43 5.77
C VAL A 448 24.47 16.22 5.81
N ARG A 449 25.61 15.52 5.73
CA ARG A 449 26.93 16.14 5.63
C ARG A 449 27.54 15.78 4.30
N MET A 450 27.77 16.79 3.46
CA MET A 450 28.38 16.65 2.14
C MET A 450 29.92 16.60 2.27
N LYS A 451 30.60 16.04 1.27
CA LYS A 451 32.08 16.03 1.24
C LYS A 451 32.70 17.41 1.05
N ASN A 452 31.98 18.33 0.40
CA ASN A 452 32.41 19.72 0.21
C ASN A 452 32.27 20.58 1.48
N GLY A 453 31.77 20.02 2.59
CA GLY A 453 31.58 20.72 3.86
C GLY A 453 30.16 21.25 4.10
N THR A 454 29.31 21.31 3.07
CA THR A 454 27.90 21.73 3.23
C THR A 454 27.15 20.78 4.16
N MET A 455 26.31 21.33 5.03
CA MET A 455 25.43 20.58 5.92
C MET A 455 24.02 21.15 5.88
N PHE A 456 23.01 20.27 5.87
CA PHE A 456 21.61 20.68 5.89
C PHE A 456 20.74 19.59 6.53
N PHE A 457 19.55 19.98 6.98
CA PHE A 457 18.53 19.04 7.44
C PHE A 457 17.61 18.66 6.28
N HIS A 458 17.23 17.38 6.23
CA HIS A 458 16.25 16.88 5.28
C HIS A 458 15.17 16.08 6.01
N THR A 459 13.92 16.55 5.92
CA THR A 459 12.77 15.92 6.59
C THR A 459 12.38 14.62 5.89
N MET A 460 12.39 13.51 6.64
CA MET A 460 11.86 12.23 6.15
C MET A 460 10.34 12.30 6.05
N LYS A 461 9.75 11.57 5.10
CA LYS A 461 8.30 11.56 4.86
C LYS A 461 7.71 10.23 5.31
N ILE A 462 6.53 10.27 5.93
CA ILE A 462 5.74 9.07 6.19
C ILE A 462 5.07 8.66 4.89
N ASP A 463 5.41 7.47 4.39
CA ASP A 463 4.84 6.94 3.16
C ASP A 463 4.13 5.59 3.31
N THR A 464 4.16 4.99 4.50
CA THR A 464 3.41 3.78 4.79
C THR A 464 2.94 3.80 6.24
N VAL A 465 1.64 3.62 6.45
CA VAL A 465 1.02 3.35 7.75
C VAL A 465 0.28 2.03 7.67
N ILE A 466 0.59 1.10 8.56
CA ILE A 466 -0.08 -0.20 8.68
C ILE A 466 -0.77 -0.27 10.03
N ILE A 467 -2.07 -0.50 10.02
CA ILE A 467 -2.91 -0.48 11.23
C ILE A 467 -3.43 -1.90 11.48
N GLU A 468 -3.06 -2.48 12.62
CA GLU A 468 -3.44 -3.83 13.05
C GLU A 468 -4.20 -3.74 14.39
N PRO A 469 -5.51 -3.41 14.37
CA PRO A 469 -6.28 -3.09 15.57
C PRO A 469 -6.38 -4.22 16.59
N ASP A 470 -6.53 -5.46 16.14
CA ASP A 470 -6.64 -6.62 17.04
C ASP A 470 -5.37 -6.83 17.87
N GLY A 471 -4.20 -6.51 17.30
CA GLY A 471 -2.91 -6.55 17.97
C GLY A 471 -2.54 -5.25 18.69
N ARG A 472 -3.40 -4.22 18.64
CA ARG A 472 -3.11 -2.85 19.09
C ARG A 472 -1.77 -2.32 18.57
N LYS A 473 -1.53 -2.47 17.27
CA LYS A 473 -0.26 -2.09 16.63
C LYS A 473 -0.48 -1.16 15.45
N VAL A 474 0.31 -0.10 15.38
CA VAL A 474 0.45 0.75 14.18
C VAL A 474 1.93 0.78 13.79
N SER A 475 2.26 0.40 12.57
CA SER A 475 3.60 0.53 12.01
C SER A 475 3.66 1.76 11.10
N VAL A 476 4.66 2.61 11.29
CA VAL A 476 4.88 3.85 10.52
C VAL A 476 6.25 3.78 9.86
N VAL A 477 6.29 3.91 8.55
CA VAL A 477 7.55 3.89 7.77
C VAL A 477 7.86 5.29 7.27
N TRP A 478 9.03 5.77 7.66
CA TRP A 478 9.62 7.03 7.23
C TRP A 478 10.64 6.76 6.14
N ARG A 479 10.59 7.52 5.05
CA ARG A 479 11.54 7.41 3.94
C ARG A 479 12.06 8.77 3.51
N ALA A 480 13.33 8.80 3.14
CA ALA A 480 13.95 9.92 2.43
C ALA A 480 14.81 9.38 1.30
N VAL A 481 14.84 10.13 0.19
CA VAL A 481 15.63 9.82 -0.99
C VAL A 481 16.52 11.02 -1.28
N LEU A 482 17.83 10.79 -1.40
CA LEU A 482 18.81 11.82 -1.69
C LEU A 482 19.64 11.43 -2.90
N GLU A 483 19.85 12.36 -3.82
CA GLU A 483 20.78 12.14 -4.94
C GLU A 483 22.20 11.89 -4.42
N LYS A 484 22.97 11.09 -5.16
CA LYS A 484 24.37 10.82 -4.81
C LYS A 484 25.33 11.95 -5.11
N THR A 485 24.91 12.91 -5.95
CA THR A 485 25.73 14.03 -6.39
C THR A 485 25.04 15.33 -5.99
N PRO A 486 25.70 16.22 -5.22
CA PRO A 486 27.09 16.13 -4.76
C PRO A 486 27.33 14.99 -3.75
N GLU A 487 28.58 14.55 -3.60
CA GLU A 487 28.88 13.37 -2.77
C GLU A 487 28.55 13.60 -1.28
N ILE A 488 27.73 12.70 -0.72
CA ILE A 488 27.40 12.68 0.70
C ILE A 488 28.51 11.96 1.48
N ARG A 489 29.00 12.60 2.54
CA ARG A 489 30.02 12.04 3.44
C ARG A 489 29.40 11.17 4.53
N ALA A 490 28.37 11.69 5.20
CA ALA A 490 27.71 11.02 6.32
C ALA A 490 26.28 11.55 6.49
N VAL A 491 25.41 10.72 7.06
CA VAL A 491 24.02 11.06 7.35
C VAL A 491 23.65 10.56 8.74
N ASP A 492 23.02 11.44 9.53
CA ASP A 492 22.58 11.12 10.88
C ASP A 492 21.06 11.25 10.95
N VAL A 493 20.34 10.19 11.30
CA VAL A 493 18.89 10.27 11.48
C VAL A 493 18.57 10.65 12.92
N ASN A 494 17.69 11.63 13.08
CA ASN A 494 17.26 12.20 14.36
C ASN A 494 15.74 12.19 14.47
N LEU A 495 15.26 12.15 15.72
CA LEU A 495 13.84 12.28 16.05
C LEU A 495 13.61 13.61 16.76
N HIS A 496 12.68 14.40 16.24
CA HIS A 496 12.23 15.64 16.85
C HIS A 496 10.86 15.43 17.48
N LYS A 497 10.75 15.81 18.75
CA LYS A 497 9.45 15.81 19.45
C LYS A 497 8.52 16.84 18.83
N GLN A 498 7.23 16.75 19.13
CA GLN A 498 6.19 17.57 18.49
C GLN A 498 6.51 19.06 18.47
N PHE A 499 6.94 19.63 19.59
CA PHE A 499 7.33 21.05 19.68
C PHE A 499 8.48 21.43 18.71
N GLU A 500 9.51 20.61 18.64
CA GLU A 500 10.64 20.82 17.72
C GLU A 500 10.23 20.59 16.26
N ALA A 501 9.37 19.61 16.02
CA ALA A 501 8.81 19.31 14.71
C ALA A 501 7.91 20.45 14.18
N ASP A 502 7.11 21.09 15.05
CA ASP A 502 6.30 22.26 14.72
C ASP A 502 7.20 23.44 14.28
N PHE A 503 8.28 23.69 15.03
CA PHE A 503 9.27 24.72 14.71
C PHE A 503 9.96 24.45 13.37
N THR A 504 10.37 23.20 13.12
CA THR A 504 11.07 22.79 11.89
C THR A 504 10.15 22.90 10.67
N ARG A 505 8.87 22.52 10.81
CA ARG A 505 7.86 22.67 9.73
C ARG A 505 7.60 24.13 9.37
N HIS A 506 7.69 25.05 10.32
CA HIS A 506 7.57 26.48 10.04
C HIS A 506 8.76 26.96 9.18
N LEU A 507 9.98 26.57 9.55
CA LEU A 507 11.19 26.88 8.78
C LEU A 507 11.18 26.27 7.37
N ASP A 508 10.78 25.00 7.22
CA ASP A 508 10.68 24.35 5.89
C ASP A 508 9.70 25.12 4.98
N LYS A 509 8.57 25.61 5.50
CA LYS A 509 7.62 26.42 4.72
C LYS A 509 8.16 27.80 4.35
N GLU A 510 8.98 28.41 5.20
CA GLU A 510 9.65 29.67 4.86
C GLU A 510 10.72 29.44 3.79
N LEU A 511 11.47 28.34 3.88
CA LEU A 511 12.49 27.95 2.91
C LEU A 511 11.90 27.53 1.55
N ASP A 512 10.76 26.84 1.52
CA ASP A 512 10.05 26.50 0.26
C ASP A 512 9.44 27.74 -0.41
N ASN A 513 9.07 28.77 0.37
CA ASN A 513 8.56 30.04 -0.15
C ASN A 513 9.67 31.02 -0.53
N MET A 514 10.89 30.84 -0.02
CA MET A 514 12.07 31.50 -0.52
C MET A 514 12.50 30.79 -1.80
N ALA A 515 12.38 31.45 -2.95
CA ALA A 515 12.92 30.90 -4.18
C ALA A 515 14.37 30.48 -3.92
N VAL A 516 14.68 29.20 -4.10
CA VAL A 516 16.02 28.62 -3.90
C VAL A 516 17.09 29.42 -4.68
N GLU A 517 16.67 30.13 -5.73
CA GLU A 517 17.47 31.10 -6.48
C GLU A 517 18.01 32.27 -5.63
N ASP A 518 17.26 32.80 -4.66
CA ASP A 518 17.69 33.91 -3.80
C ASP A 518 18.67 33.46 -2.70
N LEU A 519 18.53 32.21 -2.21
CA LEU A 519 19.47 31.64 -1.25
C LEU A 519 20.81 31.29 -1.91
N LEU A 520 20.80 30.86 -3.17
CA LEU A 520 22.01 30.60 -3.95
C LEU A 520 22.68 31.90 -4.42
N ALA A 521 21.91 32.93 -4.76
CA ALA A 521 22.44 34.26 -5.12
C ALA A 521 23.06 35.01 -3.92
N SER A 522 22.56 34.79 -2.70
CA SER A 522 23.13 35.38 -1.48
C SER A 522 24.39 34.66 -0.96
N LEU A 523 24.68 33.45 -1.46
CA LEU A 523 25.90 32.70 -1.14
C LEU A 523 27.06 32.95 -2.13
N THR A 524 26.81 33.66 -3.23
CA THR A 524 27.88 34.18 -4.10
C THR A 524 28.35 35.54 -3.60
N VAL A 525 29.36 35.55 -2.74
CA VAL A 525 30.16 36.76 -2.49
C VAL A 525 30.95 37.06 -3.77
N PRO A 526 30.84 38.26 -4.38
CA PRO A 526 31.76 38.64 -5.43
C PRO A 526 33.16 38.68 -4.84
N LEU A 527 34.09 37.91 -5.41
CA LEU A 527 35.51 38.16 -5.22
C LEU A 527 35.79 39.51 -5.89
N GLU A 528 35.74 40.60 -5.14
CA GLU A 528 36.35 41.85 -5.57
C GLU A 528 37.86 41.65 -5.55
N ASP A 529 38.43 41.58 -6.75
CA ASP A 529 39.87 41.66 -6.99
C ASP A 529 40.39 43.01 -6.48
N HIS A 530 40.93 43.02 -5.27
CA HIS A 530 41.84 44.08 -4.84
C HIS A 530 43.22 43.85 -5.47
N HIS A 531 43.36 44.23 -6.73
CA HIS A 531 44.63 44.58 -7.34
C HIS A 531 44.51 45.92 -8.08
N GLY A 532 45.18 46.95 -7.54
CA GLY A 532 45.32 48.26 -8.17
C GLY A 532 45.40 49.38 -7.15
#